data_AF-H2JE34-F1
#
_entry.id   AF-H2JE34-F1
#
_cell.length_a   1.000
_cell.length_b   1.000
_cell.length_c   1.000
_cell.angle_alpha   90.00
_cell.angle_beta   90.00
_cell.angle_gamma   90.00
#
_symmetry.space_group_name_H-M   'P 1'
#
loop_
_entity.id
_entity.type
_entity.pdbx_description
1 polymer ?
#
loop_
_entity_poly.entity_id
_entity_poly.type
_entity_poly.pdbx_seq_one_letter_code
_entity_poly.pdbx_strand_id
1 'polypeptide(L)' 'MCKVFNEQLFECSFITLKLLLEVFKKNLIDITDFKSNTELKISYIQSNLKHINQIERRSFIECVIHECIEINRSC' A
#
# COMPACT_ATOMS: atom_id res chain seq x y z
N MET A 1 5.86 14.20 19.27
CA MET A 1 6.24 14.78 17.97
C MET A 1 5.05 14.58 17.02
N CYS A 2 4.30 15.63 16.67
CA CYS A 2 3.24 15.52 15.67
C CYS A 2 3.90 15.16 14.33
N LYS A 3 3.74 13.93 13.85
CA LYS A 3 4.16 13.58 12.50
C LYS A 3 3.28 14.37 11.54
N VAL A 4 3.85 15.41 10.94
CA VAL A 4 3.21 16.14 9.83
C VAL A 4 3.03 15.13 8.70
N PHE A 5 1.82 15.08 8.14
CA PHE A 5 1.54 14.26 6.97
C PHE A 5 2.46 14.70 5.82
N ASN A 6 3.25 13.76 5.29
CA ASN A 6 4.10 14.00 4.14
C ASN A 6 3.42 13.38 2.91
N GLU A 7 2.83 14.25 2.09
CA GLU A 7 2.08 13.88 0.89
C GLU A 7 2.95 13.14 -0.12
N GLN A 8 4.17 13.62 -0.39
CA GLN A 8 5.07 12.97 -1.34
C GLN A 8 5.44 11.56 -0.90
N LEU A 9 5.74 11.36 0.38
CA LEU A 9 6.04 10.04 0.92
C LEU A 9 4.81 9.12 0.84
N PHE A 10 3.61 9.65 1.04
CA PHE A 10 2.36 8.91 0.86
C PHE A 10 2.18 8.46 -0.59
N GLU A 11 2.31 9.38 -1.56
CA GLU A 11 2.20 9.05 -2.98
C GLU A 11 3.25 8.02 -3.40
N CYS A 12 4.51 8.21 -3.02
CA CYS A 12 5.58 7.26 -3.34
C CYS A 12 5.33 5.88 -2.72
N SER A 13 4.83 5.82 -1.49
CA SER A 13 4.49 4.56 -0.82
C SER A 13 3.36 3.85 -1.55
N PHE A 14 2.31 4.58 -1.95
CA PHE A 14 1.16 4.02 -2.65
C PHE A 14 1.52 3.53 -4.07
N ILE A 15 2.26 4.34 -4.83
CA ILE A 15 2.75 3.95 -6.17
C ILE A 15 3.61 2.69 -6.08
N THR A 16 4.52 2.64 -5.11
CA THR A 16 5.39 1.47 -4.94
C THR A 16 4.58 0.23 -4.57
N LEU A 17 3.60 0.35 -3.67
CA LEU A 17 2.71 -0.75 -3.30
C LEU A 17 1.94 -1.29 -4.52
N LYS A 18 1.42 -0.38 -5.36
CA LYS A 18 0.72 -0.75 -6.60
C LYS A 18 1.65 -1.48 -7.59
N LEU A 19 2.87 -1.00 -7.78
CA LEU A 19 3.86 -1.67 -8.64
C LEU A 19 4.21 -3.07 -8.12
N LEU A 20 4.41 -3.23 -6.81
CA LEU A 20 4.67 -4.54 -6.21
C LEU A 20 3.50 -5.51 -6.44
N LEU A 21 2.26 -5.03 -6.32
CA LEU A 21 1.07 -5.82 -6.61
C LEU A 21 0.99 -6.26 -8.07
N GLU A 22 1.28 -5.36 -9.00
CA GLU A 22 1.32 -5.68 -10.43
C GLU A 22 2.42 -6.70 -10.78
N VAL A 23 3.61 -6.54 -10.21
CA VAL A 23 4.76 -7.44 -10.42
C VAL A 23 4.50 -8.82 -9.79
N PHE A 24 3.90 -8.87 -8.60
CA PHE A 24 3.47 -10.12 -7.96
C PHE A 24 2.40 -10.86 -8.77
N LYS A 25 1.36 -10.17 -9.24
CA LYS A 25 0.32 -10.75 -10.11
C LYS A 25 0.86 -11.29 -11.43
N LYS A 26 2.01 -10.79 -11.88
CA LYS A 26 2.74 -11.29 -13.06
C LYS A 26 3.70 -12.43 -12.73
N ASN A 27 3.72 -12.92 -11.48
CA ASN A 27 4.63 -13.95 -10.98
C ASN A 27 6.12 -13.62 -11.17
N LEU A 28 6.48 -12.32 -11.13
CA LEU A 28 7.86 -11.87 -11.26
C LEU A 28 8.60 -11.80 -9.92
N ILE A 29 7.86 -11.82 -8.81
CA ILE A 29 8.36 -11.94 -7.44
C ILE A 29 7.50 -12.97 -6.71
N ASP A 30 8.08 -13.62 -5.70
CA ASP A 30 7.35 -14.56 -4.87
C ASP A 30 6.62 -13.87 -3.70
N ILE A 31 5.90 -14.66 -2.92
CA ILE A 31 5.14 -14.17 -1.76
C ILE A 31 6.04 -13.62 -0.64
N THR A 32 7.25 -14.14 -0.49
CA THR A 32 8.21 -13.70 0.53
C THR A 32 8.74 -12.32 0.18
N ASP A 33 9.11 -12.11 -1.08
CA ASP A 33 9.53 -10.83 -1.63
C ASP A 33 8.41 -9.80 -1.53
N PHE A 34 7.19 -10.17 -1.90
CA PHE A 34 6.03 -9.30 -1.80
C PHE A 34 5.77 -8.87 -0.35
N LYS A 35 5.71 -9.80 0.59
CA LYS A 35 5.48 -9.51 2.02
C LYS A 35 6.54 -8.56 2.58
N SER A 36 7.81 -8.89 2.36
CA SER A 36 8.96 -8.11 2.87
C SER A 36 8.99 -6.67 2.34
N ASN A 37 8.43 -6.43 1.16
CA ASN A 37 8.41 -5.11 0.54
C ASN A 37 7.11 -4.31 0.77
N THR A 38 6.02 -4.95 1.18
CA THR A 38 4.71 -4.29 1.28
C THR A 38 4.26 -3.98 2.70
N GLU A 39 4.67 -4.76 3.71
CA GLU A 39 4.14 -4.66 5.07
C GLU A 39 4.23 -3.25 5.68
N LEU A 40 5.42 -2.65 5.68
CA LEU A 40 5.62 -1.29 6.19
C LEU A 40 4.86 -0.23 5.39
N LYS A 41 4.73 -0.42 4.07
CA LYS A 41 4.03 0.53 3.18
C LYS A 41 2.54 0.49 3.44
N ILE A 42 1.95 -0.71 3.59
CA ILE A 42 0.55 -0.89 3.98
C ILE A 42 0.27 -0.17 5.30
N SER A 43 1.07 -0.44 6.33
CA SER A 43 0.90 0.19 7.65
C SER A 43 0.99 1.72 7.58
N TYR A 44 1.96 2.25 6.82
CA TYR A 44 2.13 3.68 6.62
C TYR A 44 0.92 4.31 5.91
N ILE A 45 0.45 3.72 4.81
CA ILE A 45 -0.67 4.25 4.04
C ILE A 45 -1.96 4.21 4.88
N GLN A 46 -2.26 3.10 5.54
CA GLN A 46 -3.44 2.98 6.41
C GLN A 46 -3.45 4.05 7.52
N SER A 47 -2.31 4.29 8.16
CA SER A 47 -2.18 5.27 9.24
C SER A 47 -2.39 6.72 8.78
N ASN A 48 -2.20 7.00 7.49
CA ASN A 48 -2.26 8.34 6.90
C ASN A 48 -3.47 8.55 5.99
N LEU A 49 -4.29 7.54 5.76
CA LEU A 49 -5.42 7.58 4.84
C LEU A 49 -6.44 8.70 5.14
N LYS A 50 -6.59 9.04 6.43
CA LYS A 50 -7.43 10.14 6.92
C LYS A 50 -7.10 11.51 6.32
N HIS A 51 -5.89 11.69 5.79
CA HIS A 51 -5.46 12.94 5.16
C HIS A 51 -5.92 13.08 3.69
N ILE A 52 -6.48 12.02 3.09
CA ILE A 52 -6.97 12.04 1.70
C ILE A 52 -8.43 12.44 1.69
N ASN A 53 -8.74 13.68 1.31
CA ASN A 53 -10.12 14.23 1.38
C ASN A 53 -11.04 13.80 0.23
N GLN A 54 -10.47 13.37 -0.90
CA GLN A 54 -11.23 12.92 -2.06
C GLN A 54 -11.74 11.49 -1.81
N ILE A 55 -13.06 11.33 -1.70
CA ILE A 55 -13.71 10.06 -1.36
C ILE A 55 -13.35 8.96 -2.37
N GLU A 56 -13.53 9.24 -3.67
CA GLU A 56 -13.24 8.28 -4.74
C GLU A 56 -11.79 7.79 -4.70
N ARG A 57 -10.86 8.73 -4.51
CA ARG A 57 -9.44 8.44 -4.39
C ARG A 57 -9.13 7.59 -3.17
N ARG A 58 -9.74 7.92 -2.02
CA ARG A 58 -9.59 7.15 -0.78
C ARG A 58 -10.08 5.73 -0.95
N SER A 59 -11.27 5.53 -1.53
CA SER A 59 -11.83 4.19 -1.77
C SER A 59 -10.97 3.38 -2.73
N PHE A 60 -10.41 4.00 -3.77
CA PHE A 60 -9.46 3.31 -4.66
C PHE A 60 -8.21 2.82 -3.91
N ILE A 61 -7.63 3.67 -3.05
CA ILE A 61 -6.47 3.31 -2.23
C ILE A 61 -6.83 2.15 -1.28
N GLU A 62 -8.00 2.20 -0.63
CA GLU A 62 -8.48 1.15 0.26
C GLU A 62 -8.62 -0.20 -0.45
N CYS A 63 -9.17 -0.23 -1.67
CA CYS A 63 -9.27 -1.44 -2.47
C CYS A 63 -7.89 -2.08 -2.75
N VAL A 64 -6.90 -1.28 -3.14
CA VAL A 64 -5.53 -1.76 -3.40
C VAL A 64 -4.88 -2.29 -2.12
N ILE A 65 -5.04 -1.58 -1.00
CA ILE A 65 -4.52 -2.03 0.30
C ILE A 65 -5.16 -3.35 0.72
N HIS A 66 -6.48 -3.48 0.58
CA HIS A 66 -7.20 -4.68 0.95
C HIS A 66 -6.66 -5.91 0.22
N GLU A 67 -6.49 -5.79 -1.10
CA GLU A 67 -5.94 -6.87 -1.92
C GLU A 67 -4.50 -7.24 -1.49
N CYS A 68 -3.65 -6.25 -1.18
CA CYS A 68 -2.30 -6.52 -0.68
C CYS A 68 -2.32 -7.22 0.69
N ILE A 69 -3.27 -6.87 1.56
CA ILE A 69 -3.44 -7.50 2.89
C ILE A 69 -3.88 -8.95 2.74
N GLU A 70 -4.81 -9.24 1.82
CA GLU A 70 -5.25 -10.61 1.54
C GLU A 70 -4.07 -11.48 1.09
N ILE A 71 -3.26 -10.99 0.16
CA ILE A 71 -2.04 -11.68 -0.29
C ILE A 71 -1.06 -11.88 0.87
N ASN A 72 -0.83 -10.85 1.70
CA ASN A 72 0.07 -10.95 2.85
C ASN A 72 -0.42 -11.93 3.94
N ARG A 73 -1.72 -12.25 3.96
CA ARG A 73 -2.30 -13.23 4.89
C ARG A 73 -2.37 -14.64 4.30
N SER A 74 -2.21 -14.79 3.00
CA SER A 74 -2.12 -16.11 2.36
C SER A 74 -0.88 -16.85 2.85
N CYS A 75 -1.08 -18.09 3.33
CA CYS A 75 -0.04 -19.01 3.77
C CYS A 75 0.71 -19.61 2.59
#